data_AF-A0ABD5EN09-F1
#
_entry.id   AF-A0ABD5EN09-F1
#
_cell.length_a   1.000
_cell.length_b   1.000
_cell.length_c   1.000
_cell.angle_alpha   90.00
_cell.angle_beta   90.00
_cell.angle_gamma   90.00
#
_symmetry.space_group_name_H-M   'P 1'
#
loop_
_entity.id
_entity.type
_entity.pdbx_description
1 polymer ?
#
loop_
_entity_poly.entity_id
_entity_poly.type
_entity_poly.pdbx_seq_one_letter_code
_entity_poly.pdbx_strand_id
1 'polypeptide(L)'
;MTDTRARMAVLVRADVAAHIRAGRLDDDIRRLLRVTTATIRDVRRQSGVGHRLARGFRPRSLEEAFWGSVRHLPDGHLLWVGDVTADGHPYVQVGKHLRSARLTAYRLAHGRAPHGPVLPWCGLGLCVDREHLLDRHARDVLAVALTALYGDTP
;
A
#
# COMPACT_ATOMS: atom_id res chain seq x y z
N MET A 1 -22.85 25.59 22.56
CA MET A 1 -21.40 25.32 22.71
C MET A 1 -21.08 24.02 21.99
N THR A 2 -20.80 24.12 20.70
CA THR A 2 -20.53 22.98 19.83
C THR A 2 -19.23 22.32 20.28
N ASP A 3 -19.31 21.03 20.58
CA ASP A 3 -18.31 20.23 21.27
C ASP A 3 -16.93 20.24 20.57
N THR A 4 -15.95 20.88 21.21
CA THR A 4 -14.54 20.93 20.78
C THR A 4 -13.97 19.54 20.52
N ARG A 5 -14.41 18.53 21.28
CA ARG A 5 -13.96 17.14 21.13
C ARG A 5 -14.47 16.54 19.82
N ALA A 6 -15.73 16.81 19.45
CA ALA A 6 -16.29 16.38 18.18
C ALA A 6 -15.53 17.01 17.00
N ARG A 7 -15.16 18.30 17.10
CA ARG A 7 -14.38 18.99 16.06
C ARG A 7 -12.96 18.41 15.92
N MET A 8 -12.28 18.13 17.03
CA MET A 8 -10.98 17.44 17.01
C MET A 8 -11.07 16.05 16.39
N ALA A 9 -12.10 15.28 16.71
CA ALA A 9 -12.30 13.95 16.12
C ALA A 9 -12.48 14.00 14.59
N VAL A 10 -13.17 15.04 14.07
CA VAL A 10 -13.30 15.26 12.62
C VAL A 10 -11.95 15.56 11.97
N LEU A 11 -11.14 16.42 12.58
CA LEU A 11 -9.80 16.75 12.07
C LEU A 11 -8.89 15.53 12.05
N VAL A 12 -8.86 14.74 13.12
CA VAL A 12 -8.08 13.49 13.18
C VAL A 12 -8.49 12.53 12.06
N ARG A 13 -9.78 12.39 11.78
CA ARG A 13 -10.25 11.54 10.67
C ARG A 13 -9.81 12.08 9.30
N ALA A 14 -9.84 13.41 9.11
CA ALA A 14 -9.38 14.05 7.88
C ALA A 14 -7.87 13.86 7.65
N ASP A 15 -7.07 13.98 8.71
CA ASP A 15 -5.62 13.78 8.67
C ASP A 15 -5.26 12.32 8.36
N VAL A 16 -5.94 11.37 9.02
CA VAL A 16 -5.79 9.94 8.70
C VAL A 16 -6.12 9.69 7.23
N ALA A 17 -7.22 10.25 6.72
CA ALA A 17 -7.61 10.09 5.31
C ALA A 17 -6.57 10.71 4.35
N ALA A 18 -5.97 11.84 4.71
CA ALA A 18 -4.91 12.47 3.92
C ALA A 18 -3.68 11.56 3.82
N HIS A 19 -3.23 10.98 4.94
CA HIS A 19 -2.08 10.07 4.93
C HIS A 19 -2.36 8.76 4.21
N ILE A 20 -3.58 8.22 4.29
CA ILE A 20 -4.00 7.06 3.51
C ILE A 20 -3.94 7.39 2.01
N ARG A 21 -4.46 8.55 1.59
CA ARG A 21 -4.41 8.99 0.19
C ARG A 21 -2.97 9.20 -0.30
N ALA A 22 -2.09 9.65 0.60
CA ALA A 22 -0.65 9.71 0.38
C ALA A 22 0.04 8.33 0.50
N GLY A 23 -0.71 7.23 0.55
CA GLY A 23 -0.24 5.84 0.54
C GLY A 23 0.71 5.46 1.67
N ARG A 24 0.66 6.17 2.81
CA ARG A 24 1.44 5.78 4.00
C ARG A 24 0.95 4.46 4.57
N LEU A 25 1.87 3.74 5.20
CA LEU A 25 1.56 2.50 5.91
C LEU A 25 0.81 2.82 7.21
N ASP A 26 -0.07 1.91 7.62
CA ASP A 26 -0.89 2.09 8.83
C ASP A 26 -0.03 2.30 10.08
N ASP A 27 1.12 1.62 10.19
CA ASP A 27 2.07 1.81 11.30
C ASP A 27 2.73 3.19 11.33
N ASP A 28 2.97 3.80 10.18
CA ASP A 28 3.51 5.16 10.10
C ASP A 28 2.43 6.18 10.48
N ILE A 29 1.19 5.96 10.02
CA ILE A 29 0.04 6.79 10.39
C ILE A 29 -0.22 6.69 11.90
N ARG A 30 -0.15 5.48 12.46
CA ARG A 30 -0.30 5.21 13.90
C ARG A 30 0.74 5.96 14.71
N ARG A 31 2.01 5.90 14.30
CA ARG A 31 3.12 6.61 14.97
C ARG A 31 3.00 8.12 14.84
N LEU A 32 2.68 8.62 13.66
CA LEU A 32 2.62 10.04 13.35
C LEU A 32 1.43 10.74 14.02
N LEU A 33 0.23 10.17 13.89
CA LEU A 33 -1.01 10.77 14.39
C LEU A 33 -1.42 10.27 15.78
N ARG A 34 -0.71 9.29 16.34
CA ARG A 34 -1.02 8.65 17.63
C ARG A 34 -2.45 8.11 17.71
N VAL A 35 -2.96 7.59 16.58
CA VAL A 35 -4.28 6.95 16.48
C VAL A 35 -4.18 5.44 16.65
N THR A 36 -5.31 4.73 16.74
CA THR A 36 -5.30 3.26 16.75
C THR A 36 -5.46 2.68 15.35
N THR A 37 -5.04 1.43 15.14
CA THR A 37 -5.31 0.69 13.89
C THR A 37 -6.82 0.59 13.60
N ALA A 38 -7.65 0.51 14.64
CA ALA A 38 -9.11 0.53 14.49
C ALA A 38 -9.61 1.85 13.90
N THR A 39 -9.07 2.99 14.35
CA THR A 39 -9.38 4.31 13.78
C THR A 39 -9.01 4.38 12.30
N ILE A 40 -7.83 3.87 11.91
CA ILE A 40 -7.38 3.87 10.52
C ILE A 40 -8.31 3.01 9.64
N ARG A 41 -8.64 1.79 10.10
CA ARG A 41 -9.59 0.90 9.39
C ARG A 41 -10.96 1.53 9.22
N ASP A 42 -11.46 2.21 10.25
CA ASP A 42 -12.73 2.93 10.18
C ASP A 42 -12.70 4.07 9.17
N VAL A 43 -11.61 4.84 9.13
CA VAL A 43 -11.44 5.91 8.13
C VAL A 43 -11.33 5.33 6.72
N ARG A 44 -10.58 4.23 6.51
CA ARG A 44 -10.53 3.53 5.21
C ARG A 44 -11.93 3.10 4.75
N ARG A 45 -12.72 2.52 5.67
CA ARG A 45 -14.11 2.10 5.40
C ARG A 45 -15.02 3.29 5.06
N GLN A 46 -14.92 4.39 5.80
CA GLN A 46 -15.81 5.56 5.64
C GLN A 46 -15.46 6.42 4.42
N SER A 47 -14.18 6.52 4.08
CA SER A 47 -13.70 7.40 2.99
C SER A 47 -13.71 6.71 1.62
N GLY A 48 -14.05 5.43 1.55
CA GLY A 48 -13.93 4.63 0.32
C GLY A 48 -12.48 4.43 -0.13
N VAL A 49 -11.49 4.89 0.64
CA VAL A 49 -10.07 4.72 0.35
C VAL A 49 -9.59 3.44 1.01
N GLY A 50 -9.33 2.40 0.21
CA GLY A 50 -9.20 1.03 0.72
C GLY A 50 -10.47 0.20 0.52
N HIS A 51 -11.42 0.64 -0.32
CA HIS A 51 -12.67 -0.09 -0.50
C HIS A 51 -12.44 -1.35 -1.32
N ARG A 52 -12.71 -2.49 -0.66
CA ARG A 52 -12.98 -3.80 -1.24
C ARG A 52 -13.69 -3.64 -2.59
N LEU A 53 -13.26 -4.38 -3.62
CA LEU A 53 -13.91 -4.43 -4.94
C LEU A 53 -15.44 -4.28 -4.81
N ALA A 54 -16.06 -3.44 -5.65
CA ALA A 54 -17.47 -3.02 -5.54
C ALA A 54 -18.37 -4.16 -5.04
N ARG A 55 -19.26 -3.90 -4.08
CA ARG A 55 -20.07 -4.95 -3.41
C ARG A 55 -20.71 -5.89 -4.44
N GLY A 56 -20.35 -7.17 -4.41
CA GLY A 56 -20.80 -8.18 -5.39
C GLY A 56 -19.77 -8.57 -6.45
N PHE A 57 -18.68 -7.81 -6.59
CA PHE A 57 -17.56 -8.16 -7.45
C PHE A 57 -16.87 -9.41 -6.92
N ARG A 58 -16.92 -10.48 -7.72
CA ARG A 58 -16.23 -11.74 -7.47
C ARG A 58 -15.17 -11.90 -8.55
N PRO A 59 -13.91 -11.56 -8.28
CA PRO A 59 -12.86 -11.75 -9.27
C PRO A 59 -12.72 -13.23 -9.60
N ARG A 60 -12.56 -13.54 -10.88
CA ARG A 60 -12.36 -14.90 -11.39
C ARG A 60 -10.89 -15.29 -11.41
N SER A 61 -9.99 -14.32 -11.34
CA SER A 61 -8.54 -14.52 -11.32
C SER A 61 -7.84 -13.56 -10.36
N LEU A 62 -6.59 -13.90 -10.01
CA LEU A 62 -5.71 -13.02 -9.22
C LEU A 62 -5.43 -11.69 -9.93
N GLU A 63 -5.31 -11.74 -11.25
CA GLU A 63 -5.07 -10.56 -12.09
C GLU A 63 -6.28 -9.62 -12.10
N GLU A 64 -7.48 -10.15 -12.28
CA GLU A 64 -8.73 -9.37 -12.22
C GLU A 64 -8.92 -8.73 -10.84
N ALA A 65 -8.67 -9.50 -9.77
CA ALA A 65 -8.70 -8.99 -8.41
C ALA A 65 -7.66 -7.89 -8.15
N PHE A 66 -6.47 -8.05 -8.71
CA PHE A 66 -5.39 -7.07 -8.60
C PHE A 66 -5.77 -5.77 -9.31
N TRP A 67 -6.13 -5.82 -10.60
CA TRP A 67 -6.45 -4.62 -11.37
C TRP A 67 -7.70 -3.90 -10.88
N GLY A 68 -8.68 -4.61 -10.32
CA GLY A 68 -9.82 -3.96 -9.67
C GLY A 68 -9.50 -3.26 -8.34
N SER A 69 -8.34 -3.54 -7.75
CA SER A 69 -7.93 -3.06 -6.42
C SER A 69 -6.82 -2.01 -6.47
N VAL A 70 -6.54 -1.45 -7.65
CA VAL A 70 -5.50 -0.44 -7.85
C VAL A 70 -6.08 0.84 -8.41
N ARG A 71 -5.43 1.95 -8.10
CA ARG A 71 -5.77 3.27 -8.61
C ARG A 71 -4.53 3.94 -9.18
N HIS A 72 -4.61 4.38 -10.42
CA HIS A 72 -3.58 5.23 -11.02
C HIS A 72 -3.59 6.60 -10.34
N LEU A 73 -2.39 7.08 -9.99
CA LEU A 73 -2.16 8.42 -9.51
C LEU A 73 -1.55 9.28 -10.63
N PRO A 74 -1.78 10.61 -10.64
CA PRO A 74 -1.27 11.49 -11.69
C PRO A 74 0.26 11.54 -11.82
N ASP A 75 0.98 11.18 -10.76
CA ASP A 75 2.45 11.16 -10.66
C ASP A 75 3.07 9.85 -11.15
N GLY A 76 2.28 8.98 -11.80
CA GLY A 76 2.76 7.71 -12.36
C GLY A 76 2.77 6.55 -11.36
N HIS A 77 2.29 6.75 -10.13
CA HIS A 77 2.16 5.66 -9.17
C HIS A 77 0.89 4.84 -9.38
N LEU A 78 0.98 3.55 -9.07
CA LEU A 78 -0.16 2.65 -8.96
C LEU A 78 -0.43 2.36 -7.48
N LEU A 79 -1.42 3.03 -6.90
CA LEU A 79 -1.75 2.92 -5.49
C LEU A 79 -2.66 1.72 -5.24
N TRP A 80 -2.28 0.86 -4.29
CA TRP A 80 -3.16 -0.18 -3.79
C TRP A 80 -4.30 0.41 -2.96
N VAL A 81 -5.53 0.16 -3.40
CA VAL A 81 -6.76 0.56 -2.71
C VAL A 81 -7.61 -0.64 -2.28
N GLY A 82 -7.08 -1.86 -2.41
CA GLY A 82 -7.70 -3.07 -1.88
C GLY A 82 -7.40 -3.31 -0.40
N ASP A 83 -7.63 -4.54 0.05
CA ASP A 83 -7.42 -4.94 1.44
C ASP A 83 -5.92 -4.97 1.82
N VAL A 84 -5.65 -4.71 3.10
CA VAL A 84 -4.31 -4.76 3.71
C VAL A 84 -4.34 -5.63 4.96
N THR A 85 -3.23 -6.30 5.28
CA THR A 85 -3.10 -7.09 6.52
C THR A 85 -3.16 -6.18 7.74
N ALA A 86 -3.21 -6.78 8.94
CA ALA A 86 -3.15 -6.01 10.18
C ALA A 86 -1.91 -5.12 10.27
N ASP A 87 -0.79 -5.57 9.71
CA ASP A 87 0.49 -4.87 9.65
C ASP A 87 0.61 -3.94 8.41
N GLY A 88 -0.48 -3.74 7.68
CA GLY A 88 -0.54 -2.80 6.55
C GLY A 88 0.05 -3.32 5.24
N HIS A 89 0.28 -4.63 5.09
CA HIS A 89 0.78 -5.20 3.84
C HIS A 89 -0.37 -5.44 2.84
N PRO A 90 -0.27 -4.96 1.58
CA PRO A 90 -1.34 -5.11 0.61
C PRO A 90 -1.45 -6.56 0.12
N TYR A 91 -2.67 -7.08 0.04
CA TYR A 91 -2.94 -8.44 -0.41
C TYR A 91 -4.15 -8.53 -1.34
N VAL A 92 -4.09 -9.47 -2.27
CA VAL A 92 -5.18 -9.89 -3.14
C VAL A 92 -5.79 -11.16 -2.56
N GLN A 93 -7.12 -11.22 -2.50
CA GLN A 93 -7.85 -12.43 -2.13
C GLN A 93 -8.78 -12.88 -3.25
N VAL A 94 -8.65 -14.14 -3.67
CA VAL A 94 -9.56 -14.80 -4.62
C VAL A 94 -10.04 -16.10 -3.99
N GLY A 95 -11.33 -16.16 -3.67
CA GLY A 95 -11.90 -17.26 -2.89
C GLY A 95 -11.21 -17.41 -1.54
N LYS A 96 -10.61 -18.59 -1.29
CA LYS A 96 -9.84 -18.90 -0.08
C LYS A 96 -8.34 -18.59 -0.19
N HIS A 97 -7.89 -18.11 -1.34
CA HIS A 97 -6.46 -17.88 -1.60
C HIS A 97 -6.10 -16.41 -1.39
N LEU A 98 -5.21 -16.17 -0.42
CA LEU A 98 -4.61 -14.86 -0.15
C LEU A 98 -3.19 -14.82 -0.73
N ARG A 99 -2.84 -13.73 -1.42
CA ARG A 99 -1.52 -13.50 -2.02
C ARG A 99 -1.12 -12.03 -1.83
N SER A 100 0.17 -11.75 -1.65
CA SER A 100 0.65 -10.37 -1.60
C SER A 100 0.39 -9.65 -2.93
N ALA A 101 -0.16 -8.44 -2.86
CA ALA A 101 -0.40 -7.63 -4.05
C ALA A 101 0.89 -7.24 -4.77
N ARG A 102 1.98 -6.98 -4.02
CA ARG A 102 3.30 -6.67 -4.60
C ARG A 102 3.90 -7.86 -5.33
N LEU A 103 3.78 -9.07 -4.77
CA LEU A 103 4.25 -10.28 -5.45
C LEU A 103 3.42 -10.57 -6.71
N THR A 104 2.12 -10.28 -6.69
CA THR A 104 1.26 -10.37 -7.87
C THR A 104 1.68 -9.36 -8.93
N ALA A 105 1.81 -8.08 -8.58
CA ALA A 105 2.27 -7.02 -9.48
C ALA A 105 3.61 -7.37 -10.15
N TYR A 106 4.58 -7.80 -9.35
CA TYR A 106 5.91 -8.20 -9.83
C TYR A 106 5.84 -9.34 -10.85
N ARG A 107 5.05 -10.38 -10.56
CA ARG A 107 4.90 -11.52 -11.48
C ARG A 107 4.22 -11.11 -12.78
N LEU A 108 3.17 -10.28 -12.70
CA LEU A 108 2.48 -9.76 -13.88
C LEU A 108 3.42 -8.94 -14.77
N ALA A 109 4.33 -8.18 -14.16
CA ALA A 109 5.26 -7.32 -14.88
C ALA A 109 6.47 -8.07 -15.48
N HIS A 110 7.08 -8.97 -14.72
CA HIS A 110 8.37 -9.58 -15.09
C HIS A 110 8.25 -11.02 -15.60
N GLY A 111 7.06 -11.63 -15.54
CA GLY A 111 6.84 -13.02 -15.98
C GLY A 111 7.57 -14.07 -15.14
N ARG A 112 8.20 -13.69 -14.01
CA ARG A 112 8.97 -14.58 -13.13
C ARG A 112 8.65 -14.36 -11.66
N ALA A 113 9.02 -15.33 -10.83
CA ALA A 113 8.99 -15.16 -9.39
C ALA A 113 10.08 -14.15 -8.94
N PRO A 114 9.80 -13.33 -7.92
CA PRO A 114 10.81 -12.48 -7.31
C PRO A 114 11.74 -13.28 -6.40
N HIS A 115 12.96 -12.78 -6.23
CA HIS A 115 13.86 -13.26 -5.19
C HIS A 115 13.50 -12.58 -3.87
N GLY A 116 12.87 -13.32 -2.95
CA GLY A 116 12.53 -12.81 -1.62
C GLY A 116 11.47 -11.69 -1.63
N PRO A 117 11.48 -10.79 -0.61
CA PRO A 117 10.48 -9.75 -0.47
C PRO A 117 10.57 -8.68 -1.56
N VAL A 118 9.40 -8.30 -2.09
CA VAL A 118 9.23 -7.22 -3.06
C VAL A 118 8.74 -5.96 -2.34
N LEU A 119 9.49 -4.87 -2.48
CA LEU A 119 9.25 -3.60 -1.79
C LEU A 119 9.22 -2.43 -2.78
N PRO A 120 8.39 -1.40 -2.53
CA PRO A 120 8.43 -0.18 -3.32
C PRO A 120 9.66 0.65 -2.95
N TRP A 121 10.39 1.16 -3.94
CA TRP A 121 11.50 2.09 -3.71
C TRP A 121 11.08 3.56 -3.75
N CYS A 122 9.94 3.85 -4.37
CA CYS A 122 9.43 5.21 -4.62
C CYS A 122 8.92 5.97 -3.37
N GLY A 123 9.12 5.45 -2.15
CA GLY A 123 8.64 6.05 -0.90
C GLY A 123 7.12 5.94 -0.65
N LEU A 124 6.31 5.67 -1.68
CA LEU A 124 4.88 5.44 -1.53
C LEU A 124 4.62 4.01 -1.03
N GLY A 125 4.31 3.89 0.27
CA GLY A 125 4.21 2.60 0.97
C GLY A 125 3.24 1.61 0.32
N LEU A 126 2.08 2.06 -0.15
CA LEU A 126 1.09 1.21 -0.83
C LEU A 126 1.21 1.20 -2.36
N CYS A 127 2.33 1.66 -2.92
CA CYS A 127 2.58 1.54 -4.34
C CYS A 127 2.80 0.07 -4.74
N VAL A 128 2.17 -0.33 -5.84
CA VAL A 128 2.35 -1.63 -6.48
C VAL A 128 2.63 -1.47 -7.98
N ASP A 129 3.10 -0.29 -8.38
CA ASP A 129 3.52 -0.05 -9.76
C ASP A 129 4.75 -0.89 -10.10
N ARG A 130 4.78 -1.49 -11.29
CA ARG A 130 5.84 -2.41 -11.69
C ARG A 130 7.23 -1.78 -11.71
N GLU A 131 7.35 -0.53 -12.12
CA GLU A 131 8.64 0.18 -12.22
C GLU A 131 9.11 0.61 -10.82
N HIS A 132 8.19 0.68 -9.86
CA HIS A 132 8.46 1.09 -8.50
C HIS A 132 8.78 -0.07 -7.55
N LEU A 133 8.72 -1.32 -8.01
CA LEU A 133 8.94 -2.51 -7.17
C LEU A 133 10.30 -3.15 -7.42
N LEU A 134 11.04 -3.40 -6.34
CA LEU A 134 12.29 -4.17 -6.37
C LEU A 134 12.16 -5.42 -5.51
N ASP A 135 12.64 -6.55 -6.02
CA ASP A 135 12.85 -7.75 -5.22
C ASP A 135 14.14 -7.63 -4.38
N ARG A 136 14.48 -8.66 -3.59
CA ARG A 136 15.69 -8.62 -2.75
C ARG A 136 16.94 -8.50 -3.61
N HIS A 137 17.07 -9.32 -4.65
CA HIS A 137 18.27 -9.35 -5.48
C HIS A 137 18.52 -7.99 -6.15
N ALA A 138 17.50 -7.36 -6.73
CA ALA A 138 17.65 -6.04 -7.33
C ALA A 138 18.05 -4.97 -6.31
N ARG A 139 17.53 -5.04 -5.07
CA ARG A 139 17.94 -4.14 -3.98
C ARG A 139 19.38 -4.37 -3.55
N ASP A 140 19.83 -5.62 -3.48
CA ASP A 140 21.21 -5.95 -3.12
C ASP A 140 22.19 -5.43 -4.18
N VAL A 141 21.88 -5.61 -5.48
CA VAL A 141 22.67 -5.06 -6.58
C VAL A 141 22.70 -3.53 -6.53
N LEU A 142 21.56 -2.88 -6.28
CA LEU A 142 21.49 -1.43 -6.15
C LEU A 142 22.32 -0.93 -4.97
N ALA A 143 22.27 -1.61 -3.82
CA ALA A 143 23.07 -1.26 -2.65
C ALA A 143 24.57 -1.31 -2.96
N VAL A 144 25.05 -2.38 -3.60
CA VAL A 144 26.45 -2.51 -4.03
C VAL A 144 26.84 -1.39 -5.01
N ALA A 145 25.99 -1.09 -5.99
CA ALA A 145 26.24 -0.03 -6.96
C ALA A 145 26.32 1.36 -6.29
N LEU A 146 25.43 1.65 -5.35
CA LEU A 146 25.43 2.91 -4.60
C LEU A 146 26.70 3.04 -3.74
N THR A 147 27.09 1.97 -3.03
CA THR A 147 28.35 1.94 -2.27
C THR A 147 29.56 2.17 -3.17
N ALA A 148 29.59 1.56 -4.37
CA ALA A 148 30.70 1.74 -5.31
C ALA A 148 30.80 3.18 -5.86
N LEU A 149 29.66 3.84 -6.07
CA LEU A 149 29.61 5.20 -6.63
C LEU A 149 29.82 6.30 -5.58
N TYR A 150 29.28 6.12 -4.37
CA TYR A 150 29.20 7.17 -3.36
C TYR A 150 29.96 6.85 -2.06
N GLY A 151 30.58 5.68 -1.96
CA GLY A 151 31.20 5.18 -0.73
C GLY A 151 30.15 4.73 0.30
N ASP A 152 30.61 4.36 1.50
CA ASP A 152 29.70 4.08 2.61
C ASP A 152 29.00 5.39 3.01
N THR A 153 27.69 5.45 2.81
CA THR A 153 26.88 6.54 3.39
C THR A 153 26.72 6.25 4.89
N PRO A 154 27.12 7.17 5.78
CA PRO A 154 27.11 6.94 7.23
C PRO A 154 25.70 6.67 7.80
#